data_AF-A0AAV0PM15-F1
#
_entry.id   AF-A0AAV0PM15-F1
#
_cell.length_a   1.000
_cell.length_b   1.000
_cell.length_c   1.000
_cell.angle_alpha   90.00
_cell.angle_beta   90.00
_cell.angle_gamma   90.00
#
_symmetry.space_group_name_H-M   'P 1'
#
loop_
_entity.id
_entity.type
_entity.pdbx_description
1 polymer ?
#
loop_
_entity_poly.entity_id
_entity_poly.type
_entity_poly.pdbx_seq_one_letter_code
_entity_poly.pdbx_strand_id
1 'polypeptide(L)'
;MEADDEIYANGGDDTSHTRPIISGEQLDIEAYAGLYSGRTKITRLIFIAVHCGNPSMEREALRMAYDEIKKGENTQLFREVVQKIGGRLGSNYGMDNAWCDSVDRRAEQRKEKLENELNAYRTNLIKESIRMGYNDFGDFYYAHGALGDAFKSYIRTRDYCTTSKHIIHMCLSAILVSIEMGQFSHVSSYVSKAEQTPEALDPTTIAKLKCASGLAHLDMMKYKLAARKFLEVGPELGNSYNEVIAPQDVATYGGLCALASFDRSELKVFAEQGNRQSRLPKFLGISS
;
A
#
# COMPACT_ATOMS: atom_id res chain seq x y z
N MET A 1 -12.31 -6.25 71.23
CA MET A 1 -12.89 -4.89 71.24
C MET A 1 -12.51 -4.31 69.90
N GLU A 2 -13.37 -4.58 68.92
CA GLU A 2 -13.31 -4.05 67.56
C GLU A 2 -13.59 -2.55 67.63
N ALA A 3 -12.90 -1.77 66.81
CA ALA A 3 -13.21 -0.36 66.57
C ALA A 3 -13.35 -0.19 65.07
N ASP A 4 -14.56 0.23 64.71
CA ASP A 4 -15.13 0.37 63.39
C ASP A 4 -14.38 1.32 62.43
N ASP A 5 -14.58 1.00 61.14
CA ASP A 5 -14.43 1.88 59.99
C ASP A 5 -15.25 3.18 60.15
N GLU A 6 -14.67 4.33 59.75
CA GLU A 6 -15.45 5.41 59.15
C GLU A 6 -14.64 6.18 58.10
N ILE A 7 -15.30 6.38 56.96
CA ILE A 7 -14.87 6.92 55.66
C ILE A 7 -14.84 8.46 55.71
N TYR A 8 -14.01 9.15 54.91
CA TYR A 8 -14.41 10.23 53.96
C TYR A 8 -13.21 10.93 53.27
N ALA A 9 -13.25 10.84 51.93
CA ALA A 9 -12.97 11.86 50.90
C ALA A 9 -11.54 12.38 50.59
N ASN A 10 -11.02 11.89 49.45
CA ASN A 10 -10.43 12.59 48.28
C ASN A 10 -9.84 14.01 48.43
N GLY A 11 -8.57 14.14 48.02
CA GLY A 11 -8.03 15.39 47.48
C GLY A 11 -6.50 15.45 47.50
N GLY A 12 -5.85 15.03 46.42
CA GLY A 12 -4.39 15.10 46.31
C GLY A 12 -3.87 14.78 44.90
N ASP A 13 -4.23 15.65 43.96
CA ASP A 13 -3.65 15.91 42.63
C ASP A 13 -2.56 14.92 42.15
N ASP A 14 -3.00 13.84 41.54
CA ASP A 14 -2.16 12.84 40.88
C ASP A 14 -1.88 13.32 39.45
N THR A 15 -0.96 14.27 39.28
CA THR A 15 -0.36 14.54 37.96
C THR A 15 0.61 13.42 37.62
N SER A 16 0.05 12.22 37.42
CA SER A 16 0.70 11.14 36.70
C SER A 16 0.85 11.62 35.25
N HIS A 17 2.00 12.26 34.98
CA HIS A 17 2.54 12.26 33.63
C HIS A 17 2.69 10.79 33.26
N THR A 18 1.68 10.26 32.58
CA THR A 18 1.71 9.03 31.83
C THR A 18 2.79 9.20 30.78
N ARG A 19 4.03 8.97 31.20
CA ARG A 19 5.14 8.73 30.28
C ARG A 19 4.66 7.60 29.38
N PRO A 20 4.64 7.79 28.05
CA PRO A 20 4.44 6.66 27.17
C PRO A 20 5.50 5.64 27.55
N ILE A 21 5.10 4.44 27.97
CA ILE A 21 6.00 3.29 28.02
C ILE A 21 6.26 2.93 26.57
N ILE A 22 7.10 3.72 25.90
CA ILE A 22 7.71 3.38 24.61
C ILE A 22 9.20 3.18 24.92
N SER A 23 9.45 2.13 25.69
CA SER A 23 10.68 1.35 25.51
C SER A 23 10.33 0.19 24.60
N GLY A 24 9.77 0.49 23.43
CA GLY A 24 9.67 -0.47 22.33
C GLY A 24 11.01 -0.47 21.60
N GLU A 25 11.53 -1.64 21.23
CA GLU A 25 12.66 -1.74 20.32
C GLU A 25 12.50 -0.73 19.19
N GLN A 26 13.54 0.06 18.96
CA GLN A 26 13.54 1.07 17.90
C GLN A 26 13.21 0.36 16.58
N LEU A 27 12.10 0.75 15.94
CA LEU A 27 11.67 0.18 14.66
C LEU A 27 12.85 0.16 13.68
N ASP A 28 13.20 -1.03 13.20
CA ASP A 28 14.16 -1.19 12.12
C ASP A 28 13.51 -0.76 10.80
N ILE A 29 13.88 0.43 10.33
CA ILE A 29 13.34 1.01 9.11
C ILE A 29 13.75 0.21 7.88
N GLU A 30 14.95 -0.36 7.87
CA GLU A 30 15.47 -1.11 6.73
C GLU A 30 14.69 -2.40 6.55
N ALA A 31 14.55 -3.16 7.63
CA ALA A 31 13.75 -4.38 7.65
C ALA A 31 12.28 -4.08 7.27
N TYR A 32 11.70 -3.01 7.82
CA TYR A 32 10.32 -2.61 7.53
C TYR A 32 10.15 -2.20 6.06
N ALA A 33 11.00 -1.33 5.53
CA ALA A 33 10.92 -0.89 4.14
C ALA A 33 11.17 -2.06 3.18
N GLY A 34 12.02 -3.03 3.54
CA GLY A 34 12.28 -4.25 2.78
C GLY A 34 11.04 -5.09 2.48
N LEU A 35 9.96 -4.92 3.25
CA LEU A 35 8.68 -5.61 3.03
C LEU A 35 7.90 -5.08 1.82
N TYR A 36 8.24 -3.88 1.32
CA TYR A 36 7.45 -3.15 0.33
C TYR A 36 8.23 -2.80 -0.94
N SER A 37 7.50 -2.58 -2.03
CA SER A 37 8.06 -2.13 -3.30
C SER A 37 7.30 -0.93 -3.87
N GLY A 38 7.87 -0.28 -4.89
CA GLY A 38 7.20 0.78 -5.63
C GLY A 38 6.82 1.99 -4.78
N ARG A 39 5.70 2.62 -5.11
CA ARG A 39 5.24 3.88 -4.50
C ARG A 39 4.88 3.72 -3.02
N THR A 40 4.27 2.60 -2.62
CA THR A 40 3.89 2.37 -1.22
C THR A 40 5.10 2.38 -0.28
N LYS A 41 6.26 1.83 -0.70
CA LYS A 41 7.51 1.91 0.07
C LYS A 41 7.90 3.36 0.35
N ILE A 42 7.90 4.20 -0.68
CA ILE A 42 8.25 5.63 -0.57
C ILE A 42 7.26 6.35 0.34
N THR A 43 5.96 6.16 0.12
CA THR A 43 4.90 6.78 0.93
C THR A 43 5.00 6.40 2.40
N ARG A 44 5.29 5.12 2.70
CA ARG A 44 5.49 4.63 4.07
C ARG A 44 6.74 5.20 4.73
N LEU A 45 7.87 5.29 4.01
CA LEU A 45 9.08 5.93 4.51
C LEU A 45 8.84 7.41 4.86
N ILE A 46 8.14 8.14 3.98
CA ILE A 46 7.77 9.54 4.24
C ILE A 46 6.84 9.64 5.45
N PHE A 47 5.89 8.72 5.59
CA PHE A 47 5.00 8.67 6.76
C PHE A 47 5.78 8.45 8.06
N ILE A 48 6.69 7.47 8.09
CA ILE A 48 7.57 7.22 9.25
C ILE A 48 8.38 8.47 9.59
N ALA A 49 8.98 9.12 8.59
CA ALA A 49 9.76 10.33 8.80
C ALA A 49 8.94 11.43 9.48
N VAL A 50 7.68 11.63 9.07
CA VAL A 50 6.81 12.67 9.62
C VAL A 50 6.31 12.35 11.04
N HIS A 51 6.12 11.07 11.38
CA HIS A 51 5.40 10.68 12.59
C HIS A 51 6.23 9.98 13.68
N CYS A 52 7.48 9.59 13.40
CA CYS A 52 8.27 8.78 14.34
C CYS A 52 8.69 9.50 15.64
N GLY A 53 8.77 10.84 15.63
CA GLY A 53 9.24 11.63 16.79
C GLY A 53 10.71 11.40 17.18
N ASN A 54 11.45 10.55 16.45
CA ASN A 54 12.86 10.25 16.68
C ASN A 54 13.72 10.83 15.54
N PRO A 55 14.58 11.83 15.80
CA PRO A 55 15.36 12.49 14.75
C PRO A 55 16.30 11.57 13.96
N SER A 56 16.80 10.49 14.58
CA SER A 56 17.65 9.52 13.88
C SER A 56 16.84 8.68 12.91
N MET A 57 15.66 8.24 13.34
CA MET A 57 14.74 7.46 12.52
C MET A 57 14.20 8.30 11.36
N GLU A 58 13.84 9.56 11.63
CA GLU A 58 13.40 10.51 10.59
C GLU A 58 14.46 10.68 9.49
N ARG A 59 15.72 10.93 9.88
CA ARG A 59 16.82 11.10 8.94
C ARG A 59 17.03 9.86 8.08
N GLU A 60 17.01 8.68 8.70
CA GLU A 60 17.21 7.42 7.99
C GLU A 60 16.06 7.12 7.01
N ALA A 61 14.80 7.33 7.43
CA ALA A 61 13.65 7.15 6.56
C ALA A 61 13.68 8.12 5.35
N LEU A 62 14.05 9.38 5.56
CA LEU A 62 14.21 10.35 4.46
C LEU A 62 15.36 10.00 3.52
N ARG A 63 16.48 9.49 4.06
CA ARG A 63 17.61 9.00 3.27
C ARG A 63 17.18 7.87 2.34
N MET A 64 16.51 6.86 2.89
CA MET A 64 16.00 5.72 2.12
C MET A 64 14.93 6.15 1.10
N ALA A 65 14.05 7.09 1.45
CA ALA A 65 13.03 7.61 0.52
C ALA A 65 13.69 8.33 -0.66
N TYR A 66 14.70 9.16 -0.41
CA TYR A 66 15.48 9.83 -1.47
C TYR A 66 16.12 8.80 -2.41
N ASP A 67 16.81 7.82 -1.85
CA ASP A 67 17.51 6.79 -2.61
C ASP A 67 16.54 5.94 -3.45
N GLU A 68 15.36 5.62 -2.92
CA GLU A 68 14.33 4.86 -3.64
C GLU A 68 13.66 5.70 -4.74
N ILE A 69 13.35 6.98 -4.50
CA ILE A 69 12.77 7.87 -5.51
C ILE A 69 13.73 8.05 -6.70
N LYS A 70 15.04 8.15 -6.43
CA LYS A 70 16.08 8.30 -7.45
C LYS A 70 16.21 7.10 -8.40
N LYS A 71 15.66 5.93 -8.04
CA LYS A 71 15.57 4.75 -8.92
C LYS A 71 14.41 4.86 -9.93
N GLY A 72 13.45 5.75 -9.68
CA GLY A 72 12.27 5.95 -10.51
C GLY A 72 12.32 7.23 -11.35
N GLU A 73 11.15 7.66 -11.81
CA GLU A 73 10.98 8.81 -12.72
C GLU A 73 10.06 9.90 -12.14
N ASN A 74 9.76 9.83 -10.84
CA ASN A 74 8.85 10.79 -10.19
C ASN A 74 9.61 12.02 -9.67
N THR A 75 9.77 13.02 -10.52
CA THR A 75 10.46 14.27 -10.16
C THR A 75 9.72 15.10 -9.12
N GLN A 76 8.39 14.98 -9.03
CA GLN A 76 7.59 15.68 -8.03
C GLN A 76 7.87 15.16 -6.61
N LEU A 77 7.80 13.84 -6.41
CA LEU A 77 8.18 13.21 -5.14
C LEU A 77 9.62 13.52 -4.76
N PHE A 78 10.52 13.59 -5.74
CA PHE A 78 11.91 13.96 -5.50
C PHE A 78 12.04 15.38 -4.93
N ARG A 79 11.36 16.36 -5.54
CA ARG A 79 11.35 17.74 -5.03
C ARG A 79 10.78 17.80 -3.61
N GLU A 80 9.71 17.06 -3.34
CA GLU A 80 9.07 16.98 -2.02
C GLU A 80 9.98 16.36 -0.95
N VAL A 81 10.67 15.24 -1.25
CA VAL A 81 11.55 14.59 -0.27
C VAL A 81 12.77 15.46 0.03
N VAL A 82 13.36 16.13 -0.98
CA VAL A 82 14.47 17.07 -0.79
C VAL A 82 14.05 18.24 0.12
N GLN A 83 12.84 18.78 -0.09
CA GLN A 83 12.30 19.83 0.77
C GLN A 83 12.15 19.34 2.22
N LYS A 84 11.66 18.12 2.43
CA LYS A 84 11.53 17.50 3.76
C LYS A 84 12.88 17.25 4.43
N ILE A 85 13.91 16.90 3.66
CA ILE A 85 15.29 16.72 4.16
C ILE A 85 15.83 18.05 4.70
N GLY A 86 15.61 19.15 3.97
CA GLY A 86 15.99 20.49 4.43
C GLY A 86 17.49 20.64 4.70
N GLY A 87 18.34 19.94 3.95
CA GLY A 87 19.80 19.97 4.09
C GLY A 87 20.38 19.18 5.27
N ARG A 88 19.53 18.57 6.12
CA ARG A 88 19.96 17.87 7.35
C ARG A 88 20.79 16.59 7.12
N LEU A 89 20.80 16.07 5.89
CA LEU A 89 21.54 14.86 5.49
C LEU A 89 22.84 15.18 4.74
N GLY A 90 23.22 16.46 4.61
CA GLY A 90 24.41 16.88 3.88
C GLY A 90 24.18 17.07 2.38
N SER A 91 25.24 17.44 1.65
CA SER A 91 25.18 17.85 0.24
C SER A 91 24.75 16.76 -0.72
N ASN A 92 25.02 15.49 -0.39
CA ASN A 92 24.69 14.34 -1.26
C ASN A 92 23.18 14.08 -1.36
N TYR A 93 22.39 14.64 -0.44
CA TYR A 93 20.93 14.48 -0.37
C TYR A 93 20.20 15.79 -0.68
N GLY A 94 20.85 16.65 -1.47
CA GLY A 94 20.29 17.92 -1.95
C GLY A 94 19.49 17.78 -3.25
N MET A 95 19.00 18.93 -3.73
CA MET A 95 18.32 19.03 -5.03
C MET A 95 19.30 18.72 -6.16
N ASP A 96 18.92 17.80 -7.03
CA ASP A 96 19.65 17.48 -8.25
C ASP A 96 18.83 17.92 -9.47
N ASN A 97 19.03 19.18 -9.87
CA ASN A 97 18.33 19.77 -11.01
C ASN A 97 18.67 19.05 -12.32
N ALA A 98 19.93 18.62 -12.49
CA ALA A 98 20.36 17.94 -13.71
C ALA A 98 19.62 16.60 -13.89
N TRP A 99 19.41 15.85 -12.80
CA TRP A 99 18.59 14.65 -12.83
C TRP A 99 17.12 14.96 -13.13
N CYS A 100 16.51 15.96 -12.47
CA CYS A 100 15.14 16.37 -12.74
C CYS A 100 14.94 16.72 -14.22
N ASP A 101 15.77 17.62 -14.74
CA ASP A 101 15.71 18.06 -16.14
C ASP A 101 15.91 16.89 -17.11
N SER A 102 16.82 15.98 -16.77
CA SER A 102 17.05 14.79 -17.59
C SER A 102 15.88 13.81 -17.56
N VAL A 103 15.21 13.62 -16.43
CA VAL A 103 14.01 12.76 -16.33
C VAL A 103 12.85 13.42 -17.08
N ASP A 104 12.57 14.69 -16.82
CA ASP A 104 11.48 15.45 -17.42
C ASP A 104 11.64 15.50 -18.97
N ARG A 105 12.86 15.69 -19.48
CA ARG A 105 13.13 15.64 -20.93
C ARG A 105 12.89 14.25 -21.53
N ARG A 106 13.30 13.17 -20.86
CA ARG A 106 13.05 11.79 -21.33
C ARG A 106 11.55 11.47 -21.29
N ALA A 107 10.85 11.98 -20.28
CA ALA A 107 9.41 11.79 -20.11
C ALA A 107 8.65 12.38 -21.31
N GLU A 108 8.99 13.60 -21.74
CA GLU A 108 8.33 14.26 -22.86
C GLU A 108 8.54 13.49 -24.18
N GLN A 109 9.78 13.06 -24.46
CA GLN A 109 10.09 12.26 -25.65
C GLN A 109 9.35 10.91 -25.64
N ARG A 110 9.29 10.25 -24.48
CA ARG A 110 8.58 8.98 -24.33
C ARG A 110 7.09 9.15 -24.51
N LYS A 111 6.52 10.25 -24.00
CA LYS A 111 5.10 10.57 -24.15
C LYS A 111 4.73 10.77 -25.62
N GLU A 112 5.49 11.59 -26.36
CA GLU A 112 5.27 11.79 -27.80
C GLU A 112 5.32 10.47 -28.58
N LYS A 113 6.29 9.60 -28.25
CA LYS A 113 6.40 8.26 -28.84
C LYS A 113 5.16 7.40 -28.56
N LEU A 114 4.70 7.34 -27.31
CA LEU A 114 3.49 6.59 -26.93
C LEU A 114 2.25 7.15 -27.63
N GLU A 115 2.14 8.47 -27.80
CA GLU A 115 1.03 9.11 -28.51
C GLU A 115 1.01 8.69 -29.99
N ASN A 116 2.16 8.73 -30.65
CA ASN A 116 2.31 8.31 -32.04
C ASN A 116 1.97 6.81 -32.23
N GLU A 117 2.47 5.94 -31.36
CA GLU A 117 2.17 4.51 -31.39
C GLU A 117 0.68 4.22 -31.17
N LEU A 118 0.07 4.83 -30.15
CA LEU A 118 -1.35 4.65 -29.88
C LEU A 118 -2.23 5.16 -31.03
N ASN A 119 -1.86 6.29 -31.65
CA ASN A 119 -2.56 6.80 -32.82
C ASN A 119 -2.47 5.83 -34.01
N ALA A 120 -1.30 5.25 -34.26
CA ALA A 120 -1.14 4.23 -35.29
C ALA A 120 -2.01 2.98 -35.00
N TYR A 121 -2.03 2.49 -33.77
CA TYR A 121 -2.87 1.35 -33.37
C TYR A 121 -4.37 1.64 -33.54
N ARG A 122 -4.80 2.87 -33.23
CA ARG A 122 -6.19 3.31 -33.41
C ARG A 122 -6.58 3.40 -34.87
N THR A 123 -5.70 3.91 -35.74
CA THR A 123 -5.92 3.94 -37.19
C THR A 123 -6.04 2.53 -37.76
N ASN A 124 -5.21 1.60 -37.28
CA ASN A 124 -5.21 0.20 -37.73
C ASN A 124 -6.32 -0.66 -37.07
N LEU A 125 -7.06 -0.12 -36.09
CA LEU A 125 -8.17 -0.78 -35.39
C LEU A 125 -7.79 -2.12 -34.71
N ILE A 126 -6.53 -2.28 -34.31
CA ILE A 126 -6.06 -3.50 -33.64
C ILE A 126 -6.36 -3.39 -32.14
N LYS A 127 -7.47 -3.98 -31.69
CA LYS A 127 -7.96 -3.86 -30.30
C LYS A 127 -6.88 -4.13 -29.25
N GLU A 128 -6.12 -5.22 -29.40
CA GLU A 128 -5.12 -5.59 -28.41
C GLU A 128 -3.97 -4.59 -28.35
N SER A 129 -3.50 -4.07 -29.49
CA SER A 129 -2.48 -3.03 -29.53
C SER A 129 -2.98 -1.71 -28.93
N ILE A 130 -4.25 -1.36 -29.17
CA ILE A 130 -4.86 -0.17 -28.53
C ILE A 130 -4.95 -0.36 -27.01
N ARG A 131 -5.34 -1.56 -26.55
CA ARG A 131 -5.42 -1.91 -25.13
C ARG A 131 -4.04 -1.78 -24.47
N MET A 132 -3.01 -2.36 -25.09
CA MET A 132 -1.64 -2.27 -24.60
C MET A 132 -1.13 -0.82 -24.61
N GLY A 133 -1.40 -0.04 -25.66
CA GLY A 133 -1.01 1.38 -25.69
C GLY A 133 -1.64 2.20 -24.55
N TYR A 134 -2.92 2.00 -24.22
CA TYR A 134 -3.52 2.64 -23.05
C TYR A 134 -2.95 2.13 -21.72
N ASN A 135 -2.56 0.86 -21.64
CA ASN A 135 -1.86 0.33 -20.47
C ASN A 135 -0.49 0.99 -20.29
N ASP A 136 0.28 1.12 -21.36
CA ASP A 136 1.60 1.75 -21.35
C ASP A 136 1.51 3.23 -20.97
N PHE A 137 0.45 3.94 -21.39
CA PHE A 137 0.14 5.28 -20.87
C PHE A 137 -0.17 5.28 -19.37
N GLY A 138 -0.94 4.29 -18.90
CA GLY A 138 -1.20 4.10 -17.48
C GLY A 138 0.10 3.97 -16.68
N ASP A 139 0.98 3.08 -17.12
CA ASP A 139 2.28 2.81 -16.50
C ASP A 139 3.18 4.06 -16.56
N PHE A 140 3.21 4.75 -17.69
CA PHE A 140 3.93 6.02 -17.86
C PHE A 140 3.47 7.07 -16.85
N TYR A 141 2.18 7.37 -16.80
CA TYR A 141 1.65 8.38 -15.89
C TYR A 141 1.83 7.97 -14.43
N TYR A 142 1.70 6.68 -14.11
CA TYR A 142 1.92 6.17 -12.76
C TYR A 142 3.38 6.39 -12.31
N ALA A 143 4.36 6.05 -13.16
CA ALA A 143 5.78 6.23 -12.89
C ALA A 143 6.17 7.70 -12.65
N HIS A 144 5.50 8.63 -13.35
CA HIS A 144 5.74 10.08 -13.24
C HIS A 144 4.86 10.75 -12.16
N GLY A 145 4.03 9.99 -11.43
CA GLY A 145 3.21 10.51 -10.34
C GLY A 145 1.89 11.16 -10.75
N ALA A 146 1.53 11.15 -12.04
CA ALA A 146 0.27 11.67 -12.55
C ALA A 146 -0.86 10.64 -12.35
N LEU A 147 -1.19 10.33 -11.10
CA LEU A 147 -2.09 9.23 -10.74
C LEU A 147 -3.49 9.36 -11.37
N GLY A 148 -4.02 10.58 -11.49
CA GLY A 148 -5.32 10.81 -12.13
C GLY A 148 -5.35 10.41 -13.60
N ASP A 149 -4.28 10.70 -14.34
CA ASP A 149 -4.18 10.35 -15.77
C ASP A 149 -3.79 8.88 -15.96
N ALA A 150 -3.02 8.31 -15.03
CA ALA A 150 -2.79 6.86 -14.96
C ALA A 150 -4.11 6.10 -14.83
N PHE A 151 -4.96 6.50 -13.87
CA PHE A 151 -6.27 5.90 -13.65
C PHE A 151 -7.14 5.99 -14.92
N LYS A 152 -7.25 7.19 -15.53
CA LYS A 152 -8.01 7.39 -16.77
C LYS A 152 -7.52 6.47 -17.89
N SER A 153 -6.20 6.32 -18.03
CA SER A 153 -5.58 5.48 -19.08
C SER A 153 -5.87 4.00 -18.85
N TYR A 154 -5.70 3.50 -17.61
CA TYR A 154 -6.04 2.11 -17.29
C TYR A 154 -7.52 1.79 -17.54
N ILE A 155 -8.45 2.63 -17.08
CA ILE A 155 -9.89 2.35 -17.26
C ILE A 155 -10.33 2.47 -18.72
N ARG A 156 -9.60 3.22 -19.55
CA ARG A 156 -9.85 3.35 -20.99
C ARG A 156 -9.60 2.04 -21.74
N THR A 157 -8.76 1.16 -21.20
CA THR A 157 -8.54 -0.19 -21.76
C THR A 157 -9.82 -1.03 -21.81
N ARG A 158 -10.84 -0.72 -20.97
CA ARG A 158 -12.12 -1.43 -20.88
C ARG A 158 -12.76 -1.68 -22.23
N ASP A 159 -12.78 -0.67 -23.10
CA ASP A 159 -13.48 -0.73 -24.39
C ASP A 159 -12.76 -1.66 -25.40
N TYR A 160 -11.55 -2.10 -25.05
CA TYR A 160 -10.67 -2.95 -25.87
C TYR A 160 -10.37 -4.31 -25.22
N CYS A 161 -10.94 -4.59 -24.04
CA CYS A 161 -10.84 -5.90 -23.40
C CYS A 161 -11.63 -6.95 -24.20
N THR A 162 -10.99 -8.09 -24.48
CA THR A 162 -11.57 -9.22 -25.24
C THR A 162 -11.62 -10.51 -24.43
N THR A 163 -10.95 -10.55 -23.27
CA THR A 163 -10.90 -11.70 -22.37
C THR A 163 -11.15 -11.26 -20.93
N SER A 164 -11.59 -12.19 -20.07
CA SER A 164 -11.75 -11.93 -18.63
C SER A 164 -10.42 -11.53 -17.97
N LYS A 165 -9.30 -12.09 -18.44
CA LYS A 165 -7.96 -11.71 -17.97
C LYS A 165 -7.66 -10.23 -18.22
N HIS A 166 -8.09 -9.67 -19.36
CA HIS A 166 -7.90 -8.24 -19.64
C HIS A 166 -8.71 -7.38 -18.67
N ILE A 167 -9.94 -7.80 -18.35
CA ILE A 167 -10.81 -7.09 -17.40
C ILE A 167 -10.20 -7.13 -15.99
N ILE A 168 -9.74 -8.30 -15.55
CA ILE A 168 -9.11 -8.48 -14.23
C ILE A 168 -7.85 -7.62 -14.13
N HIS A 169 -6.97 -7.65 -15.14
CA HIS A 169 -5.77 -6.83 -15.17
C HIS A 169 -6.08 -5.33 -15.03
N MET A 170 -7.02 -4.83 -15.84
CA MET A 170 -7.51 -3.45 -15.73
C MET A 170 -8.04 -3.13 -14.32
N CYS A 171 -8.81 -4.03 -13.71
CA CYS A 171 -9.33 -3.81 -12.36
C CYS A 171 -8.20 -3.74 -11.32
N LEU A 172 -7.19 -4.61 -11.40
CA LEU A 172 -6.02 -4.58 -10.51
C LEU A 172 -5.23 -3.27 -10.66
N SER A 173 -4.99 -2.80 -11.89
CA SER A 173 -4.33 -1.51 -12.12
C SER A 173 -5.16 -0.35 -11.57
N ALA A 174 -6.48 -0.35 -11.80
CA ALA A 174 -7.38 0.67 -11.27
C ALA A 174 -7.43 0.67 -9.73
N ILE A 175 -7.40 -0.52 -9.10
CA ILE A 175 -7.32 -0.68 -7.64
C ILE A 175 -6.02 -0.10 -7.10
N LEU A 176 -4.87 -0.46 -7.68
CA LEU A 176 -3.55 0.04 -7.27
C LEU A 176 -3.53 1.56 -7.25
N VAL A 177 -3.90 2.20 -8.37
CA VAL A 177 -3.90 3.66 -8.47
C VAL A 177 -4.92 4.30 -7.52
N SER A 178 -6.09 3.67 -7.34
CA SER A 178 -7.12 4.19 -6.42
C SER A 178 -6.68 4.16 -4.96
N ILE A 179 -5.94 3.13 -4.54
CA ILE A 179 -5.34 3.06 -3.19
C ILE A 179 -4.34 4.21 -3.01
N GLU A 180 -3.45 4.41 -3.98
CA GLU A 180 -2.45 5.49 -3.95
C GLU A 180 -3.07 6.91 -3.98
N MET A 181 -4.27 7.05 -4.56
CA MET A 181 -5.05 8.30 -4.52
C MET A 181 -5.94 8.45 -3.28
N GLY A 182 -6.02 7.43 -2.41
CA GLY A 182 -6.94 7.41 -1.26
C GLY A 182 -8.42 7.33 -1.62
N GLN A 183 -8.76 6.83 -2.83
CA GLN A 183 -10.14 6.75 -3.33
C GLN A 183 -10.73 5.34 -3.13
N PHE A 184 -11.02 4.96 -1.88
CA PHE A 184 -11.46 3.60 -1.54
C PHE A 184 -12.87 3.24 -2.03
N SER A 185 -13.68 4.22 -2.44
CA SER A 185 -14.95 4.00 -3.16
C SER A 185 -14.72 3.37 -4.54
N HIS A 186 -13.69 3.81 -5.26
CA HIS A 186 -13.26 3.18 -6.52
C HIS A 186 -12.70 1.79 -6.26
N VAL A 187 -11.87 1.60 -5.23
CA VAL A 187 -11.32 0.29 -4.86
C VAL A 187 -12.45 -0.73 -4.70
N SER A 188 -13.48 -0.40 -3.91
CA SER A 188 -14.64 -1.28 -3.70
C SER A 188 -15.34 -1.62 -5.01
N SER A 189 -15.53 -0.64 -5.88
CA SER A 189 -16.21 -0.80 -7.17
C SER A 189 -15.45 -1.72 -8.13
N TYR A 190 -14.12 -1.58 -8.22
CA TYR A 190 -13.29 -2.42 -9.08
C TYR A 190 -13.02 -3.81 -8.51
N VAL A 191 -13.01 -3.96 -7.17
CA VAL A 191 -13.02 -5.29 -6.54
C VAL A 191 -14.31 -6.03 -6.90
N SER A 192 -15.48 -5.42 -6.69
CA SER A 192 -16.76 -6.05 -7.04
C SER A 192 -16.89 -6.34 -8.54
N LYS A 193 -16.24 -5.55 -9.40
CA LYS A 193 -16.19 -5.82 -10.84
C LYS A 193 -15.30 -7.00 -11.18
N ALA A 194 -14.13 -7.13 -10.57
CA ALA A 194 -13.23 -8.26 -10.80
C ALA A 194 -13.82 -9.59 -10.28
N GLU A 195 -14.54 -9.55 -9.15
CA GLU A 195 -15.19 -10.72 -8.55
C GLU A 195 -16.39 -11.26 -9.38
N GLN A 196 -16.88 -10.52 -10.39
CA GLN A 196 -17.97 -10.98 -11.27
C GLN A 196 -17.57 -12.10 -12.25
N THR A 197 -16.29 -12.45 -12.35
CA THR A 197 -15.81 -13.54 -13.21
C THR A 197 -14.91 -14.49 -12.44
N PRO A 198 -15.45 -15.24 -11.47
CA PRO A 198 -14.65 -16.03 -10.54
C PRO A 198 -13.86 -17.15 -11.22
N GLU A 199 -14.33 -17.68 -12.35
CA GLU A 199 -13.67 -18.76 -13.09
C GLU A 199 -12.34 -18.32 -13.72
N ALA A 200 -12.13 -17.01 -13.88
CA ALA A 200 -10.91 -16.44 -14.45
C ALA A 200 -9.91 -15.95 -13.37
N LEU A 201 -10.26 -16.06 -12.08
CA LEU A 201 -9.40 -15.63 -10.98
C LEU A 201 -8.51 -16.78 -10.51
N ASP A 202 -7.20 -16.58 -10.58
CA ASP A 202 -6.25 -17.46 -9.90
C ASP A 202 -6.20 -17.17 -8.38
N PRO A 203 -5.71 -18.12 -7.56
CA PRO A 203 -5.67 -17.96 -6.10
C PRO A 203 -4.94 -16.69 -5.63
N THR A 204 -3.85 -16.31 -6.30
CA THR A 204 -3.09 -15.11 -5.95
C THR A 204 -3.92 -13.85 -6.23
N THR A 205 -4.61 -13.78 -7.36
CA THR A 205 -5.52 -12.67 -7.66
C THR A 205 -6.67 -12.59 -6.66
N ILE A 206 -7.25 -13.72 -6.25
CA ILE A 206 -8.28 -13.75 -5.19
C ILE A 206 -7.73 -13.13 -3.91
N ALA A 207 -6.53 -13.54 -3.47
CA ALA A 207 -5.89 -12.98 -2.29
C ALA A 207 -5.67 -11.46 -2.39
N LYS A 208 -5.20 -10.95 -3.55
CA LYS A 208 -5.05 -9.51 -3.80
C LYS A 208 -6.38 -8.75 -3.66
N LEU A 209 -7.46 -9.28 -4.24
CA LEU A 209 -8.80 -8.66 -4.16
C LEU A 209 -9.33 -8.65 -2.72
N LYS A 210 -9.08 -9.72 -1.94
CA LYS A 210 -9.44 -9.77 -0.51
C LYS A 210 -8.67 -8.71 0.30
N CYS A 211 -7.36 -8.57 0.06
CA CYS A 211 -6.55 -7.51 0.66
C CYS A 211 -7.09 -6.11 0.34
N ALA A 212 -7.33 -5.82 -0.95
CA ALA A 212 -7.87 -4.53 -1.38
C ALA A 212 -9.25 -4.23 -0.78
N SER A 213 -10.12 -5.25 -0.70
CA SER A 213 -11.42 -5.15 -0.03
C SER A 213 -11.28 -4.89 1.47
N GLY A 214 -10.33 -5.57 2.14
CA GLY A 214 -10.03 -5.35 3.56
C GLY A 214 -9.57 -3.93 3.84
N LEU A 215 -8.66 -3.39 3.02
CA LEU A 215 -8.18 -2.01 3.11
C LEU A 215 -9.32 -1.00 2.89
N ALA A 216 -10.20 -1.22 1.91
CA ALA A 216 -11.34 -0.34 1.68
C ALA A 216 -12.33 -0.33 2.87
N HIS A 217 -12.59 -1.49 3.49
CA HIS A 217 -13.41 -1.54 4.69
C HIS A 217 -12.74 -0.87 5.89
N LEU A 218 -11.42 -0.99 6.01
CA LEU A 218 -10.64 -0.37 7.08
C LEU A 218 -10.71 1.17 7.00
N ASP A 219 -10.53 1.74 5.80
CA ASP A 219 -10.67 3.18 5.54
C ASP A 219 -12.07 3.70 5.91
N MET A 220 -13.11 2.92 5.61
CA MET A 220 -14.50 3.23 5.99
C MET A 220 -14.83 2.96 7.47
N MET A 221 -13.85 2.65 8.32
CA MET A 221 -14.02 2.28 9.72
C MET A 221 -14.94 1.06 9.97
N LYS A 222 -15.13 0.20 8.95
CA LYS A 222 -15.94 -1.02 9.03
C LYS A 222 -15.09 -2.20 9.50
N TYR A 223 -14.55 -2.11 10.72
CA TYR A 223 -13.56 -3.05 11.25
C TYR A 223 -13.99 -4.52 11.21
N LYS A 224 -15.27 -4.82 11.49
CA LYS A 224 -15.80 -6.19 11.43
C LYS A 224 -15.72 -6.79 10.02
N LEU A 225 -16.00 -5.99 8.99
CA LEU A 225 -15.91 -6.42 7.60
C LEU A 225 -14.45 -6.52 7.13
N ALA A 226 -13.62 -5.55 7.53
CA ALA A 226 -12.18 -5.57 7.25
C ALA A 226 -11.52 -6.84 7.81
N ALA A 227 -11.80 -7.19 9.08
CA ALA A 227 -11.32 -8.40 9.74
C ALA A 227 -11.66 -9.65 8.93
N ARG A 228 -12.93 -9.82 8.53
CA ARG A 228 -13.39 -10.96 7.73
C ARG A 228 -12.63 -11.05 6.40
N LYS A 229 -12.46 -9.92 5.70
CA LYS A 229 -11.72 -9.90 4.43
C LYS A 229 -10.25 -10.26 4.57
N PHE A 230 -9.55 -9.72 5.59
CA PHE A 230 -8.15 -10.07 5.84
C PHE A 230 -7.99 -11.55 6.25
N LEU A 231 -8.97 -12.14 6.92
CA LEU A 231 -8.94 -13.56 7.29
C LEU A 231 -9.15 -14.52 6.12
N GLU A 232 -9.88 -14.08 5.11
CA GLU A 232 -10.08 -14.83 3.86
C GLU A 232 -8.85 -14.80 2.93
N VAL A 233 -7.81 -14.03 3.27
CA VAL A 233 -6.57 -13.96 2.47
C VAL A 233 -5.81 -15.28 2.62
N GLY A 234 -5.59 -15.95 1.49
CA GLY A 234 -4.83 -17.19 1.44
C GLY A 234 -3.31 -16.98 1.48
N PRO A 235 -2.52 -18.01 1.85
CA PRO A 235 -1.05 -17.94 1.91
C PRO A 235 -0.40 -17.67 0.54
N GLU A 236 -1.12 -17.88 -0.56
CA GLU A 236 -0.70 -17.64 -1.94
C GLU A 236 -0.42 -16.17 -2.23
N LEU A 237 -0.82 -15.25 -1.34
CA LEU A 237 -0.43 -13.84 -1.42
C LEU A 237 1.09 -13.70 -1.41
N GLY A 238 1.79 -14.35 -0.46
CA GLY A 238 3.23 -14.18 -0.25
C GLY A 238 3.68 -12.72 -0.37
N ASN A 239 4.73 -12.47 -1.14
CA ASN A 239 5.21 -11.12 -1.47
C ASN A 239 4.67 -10.59 -2.81
N SER A 240 3.67 -11.25 -3.40
CA SER A 240 3.18 -10.93 -4.75
C SER A 240 2.39 -9.61 -4.83
N TYR A 241 2.09 -8.99 -3.68
CA TYR A 241 1.30 -7.75 -3.59
C TYR A 241 1.98 -6.67 -2.73
N ASN A 242 3.30 -6.72 -2.60
CA ASN A 242 4.09 -5.81 -1.78
C ASN A 242 4.12 -4.36 -2.31
N GLU A 243 3.62 -4.13 -3.52
CA GLU A 243 3.31 -2.82 -4.06
C GLU A 243 2.10 -2.15 -3.38
N VAL A 244 1.32 -2.91 -2.60
CA VAL A 244 0.17 -2.43 -1.82
C VAL A 244 0.31 -2.77 -0.33
N ILE A 245 0.52 -4.06 0.01
CA ILE A 245 0.43 -4.57 1.38
C ILE A 245 1.33 -5.79 1.60
N ALA A 246 1.92 -5.89 2.79
CA ALA A 246 2.72 -7.04 3.20
C ALA A 246 1.87 -8.08 3.98
N PRO A 247 2.23 -9.38 3.99
CA PRO A 247 1.55 -10.37 4.82
C PRO A 247 1.49 -10.02 6.32
N GLN A 248 2.51 -9.32 6.83
CA GLN A 248 2.57 -8.83 8.19
C GLN A 248 1.46 -7.80 8.46
N ASP A 249 1.22 -6.88 7.52
CA ASP A 249 0.10 -5.92 7.61
C ASP A 249 -1.24 -6.65 7.62
N VAL A 250 -1.43 -7.67 6.76
CA VAL A 250 -2.66 -8.46 6.72
C VAL A 250 -2.94 -9.11 8.08
N ALA A 251 -1.92 -9.72 8.68
CA ALA A 251 -2.02 -10.36 9.99
C ALA A 251 -2.34 -9.34 11.10
N THR A 252 -1.62 -8.22 11.13
CA THR A 252 -1.81 -7.17 12.15
C THR A 252 -3.18 -6.49 12.00
N TYR A 253 -3.55 -6.07 10.79
CA TYR A 253 -4.82 -5.38 10.55
C TYR A 253 -6.00 -6.32 10.79
N GLY A 254 -5.94 -7.55 10.27
CA GLY A 254 -6.95 -8.57 10.50
C GLY A 254 -7.13 -8.91 11.97
N GLY A 255 -6.02 -9.13 12.69
CA GLY A 255 -6.03 -9.46 14.11
C GLY A 255 -6.59 -8.33 14.99
N LEU A 256 -6.12 -7.10 14.82
CA LEU A 256 -6.59 -5.95 15.59
C LEU A 256 -8.07 -5.64 15.30
N CYS A 257 -8.47 -5.71 14.02
CA CYS A 257 -9.88 -5.50 13.64
C CYS A 257 -10.78 -6.59 14.21
N ALA A 258 -10.35 -7.86 14.20
CA ALA A 258 -11.11 -8.96 14.78
C ALA A 258 -11.26 -8.78 16.30
N LEU A 259 -10.16 -8.51 17.01
CA LEU A 259 -10.17 -8.29 18.46
C LEU A 259 -11.10 -7.14 18.87
N ALA A 260 -11.14 -6.06 18.07
CA ALA A 260 -11.96 -4.90 18.37
C ALA A 260 -13.46 -5.09 18.05
N SER A 261 -13.85 -6.08 17.25
CA SER A 261 -15.21 -6.11 16.65
C SER A 261 -15.93 -7.45 16.66
N PHE A 262 -15.23 -8.56 16.92
CA PHE A 262 -15.81 -9.90 16.97
C PHE A 262 -16.27 -10.23 18.39
N ASP A 263 -17.35 -11.01 18.49
CA ASP A 263 -17.72 -11.61 19.77
C ASP A 263 -16.81 -12.79 20.14
N ARG A 264 -16.97 -13.33 21.35
CA ARG A 264 -16.15 -14.44 21.86
C ARG A 264 -16.27 -15.69 20.99
N SER A 265 -17.44 -15.99 20.43
CA SER A 265 -17.62 -17.13 19.53
C SER A 265 -16.89 -16.94 18.22
N GLU A 266 -17.01 -15.78 17.60
CA GLU A 266 -16.30 -15.41 16.37
C GLU A 266 -14.78 -15.43 16.58
N LEU A 267 -14.28 -14.94 17.73
CA LEU A 267 -12.85 -14.98 18.07
C LEU A 267 -12.32 -16.40 18.32
N LYS A 268 -13.14 -17.29 18.86
CA LYS A 268 -12.74 -18.70 19.02
C LYS A 268 -12.54 -19.36 17.66
N VAL A 269 -13.47 -19.13 16.73
CA VAL A 269 -13.34 -19.61 15.34
C VAL A 269 -12.11 -19.01 14.67
N PHE A 270 -11.83 -17.72 14.90
CA PHE A 270 -10.61 -17.05 14.44
C PHE A 270 -9.33 -17.74 14.91
N ALA A 271 -9.22 -18.01 16.22
CA ALA A 271 -8.02 -18.65 16.79
C ALA A 271 -7.81 -20.07 16.24
N GLU A 272 -8.91 -20.79 15.98
CA GLU A 272 -8.87 -22.13 15.38
C GLU A 272 -8.45 -22.10 13.90
N GLN A 273 -8.87 -21.08 13.14
CA GLN A 273 -8.47 -20.89 11.73
C GLN A 273 -7.00 -20.47 11.59
N GLY A 274 -6.52 -19.53 12.41
CA GLY A 274 -5.12 -19.11 12.42
C GLY A 274 -4.16 -20.27 12.74
N ASN A 275 -4.57 -21.19 13.62
CA ASN A 275 -3.84 -22.42 13.90
C ASN A 275 -3.80 -23.42 12.73
N ARG A 276 -4.72 -23.34 11.77
CA ARG A 276 -4.67 -24.18 10.56
C ARG A 276 -3.74 -23.58 9.50
N GLN A 277 -3.75 -22.27 9.32
CA GLN A 277 -2.84 -21.57 8.39
C GLN A 277 -1.38 -21.67 8.84
N SER A 278 -1.10 -21.64 10.15
CA SER A 278 0.26 -21.84 10.70
C SER A 278 0.76 -23.30 10.69
N ARG A 279 -0.12 -24.27 10.42
CA ARG A 279 0.20 -25.71 10.30
C ARG A 279 0.43 -26.18 8.86
N LEU A 280 0.28 -25.30 7.87
CA LEU A 280 0.83 -25.53 6.54
C LEU A 280 2.36 -25.31 6.61
N PRO A 281 3.18 -26.17 5.97
CA PRO A 281 4.58 -26.34 6.34
C PRO A 281 5.38 -25.05 6.29
N LYS A 282 6.17 -24.84 7.36
CA LYS A 282 7.16 -23.78 7.54
C LYS A 282 8.10 -23.69 6.32
N PHE A 283 7.77 -22.86 5.35
CA PHE A 283 8.73 -22.26 4.43
C PHE A 283 9.28 -20.98 5.06
N LEU A 284 9.90 -21.14 6.24
CA LEU A 284 10.94 -20.21 6.68
C LEU A 284 12.24 -20.87 6.24
N GLY A 285 12.68 -20.52 5.03
CA GLY A 285 14.04 -20.76 4.58
C GLY A 285 15.00 -19.96 5.45
N ILE A 286 15.37 -20.54 6.60
CA ILE A 286 16.59 -20.21 7.32
C ILE A 286 17.51 -21.38 7.03
N SER A 287 18.39 -21.16 6.05
CA SER A 287 19.59 -21.97 5.82
C SER A 287 20.42 -22.02 7.09
N SER A 288 20.73 -23.23 7.54
CA SER A 288 21.98 -23.54 8.26
C SER A 288 23.19 -23.25 7.40
#